data_AF-A0A7C8DBQ3-F1
#
_entry.id   AF-A0A7C8DBQ3-F1
#
_cell.length_a   1.000
_cell.length_b   1.000
_cell.length_c   1.000
_cell.angle_alpha   90.00
_cell.angle_beta   90.00
_cell.angle_gamma   90.00
#
_symmetry.space_group_name_H-M   'P 1'
#
loop_
_entity.id
_entity.type
_entity.pdbx_description
1 polymer ?
#
loop_
_entity_poly.entity_id
_entity_poly.type
_entity_poly.pdbx_seq_one_letter_code
_entity_poly.pdbx_strand_id
1 'polypeptide(L)'
;MSGVRRAMLEMGLATCCVLCDAPDEAGSNRCRECIATHKGVRERVSELPAQSLVSQWSKELFQMLARPSAYEHDDTHGEWMTAYAQLLHGQSKKPRATTQEDVAAAFEAARQKKRMNTLREMANQSKWKDSEPTEKELQDLSQELPTDIVDKSGIRTVPSKEITQVDRSERPGEDHELTARVQASASNQDTPDDLKDLMVDLKVGEKRAERKQWKDIVDDVGELFD
;
A
#
# COMPACT_ATOMS: atom_id res chain seq x y z
N MET A 1 3.23 25.34 -22.59
CA MET A 1 2.87 24.70 -23.88
C MET A 1 2.15 25.74 -24.72
N SER A 2 2.56 25.95 -25.98
CA SER A 2 1.84 26.83 -26.89
C SER A 2 0.43 26.27 -27.19
N GLY A 3 -0.43 27.09 -27.81
CA GLY A 3 -1.76 26.66 -28.25
C GLY A 3 -1.73 25.51 -29.29
N VAL A 4 -0.63 25.35 -30.03
CA VAL A 4 -0.49 24.34 -31.10
C VAL A 4 -0.34 22.94 -30.52
N ARG A 5 0.61 22.75 -29.57
CA ARG A 5 0.77 21.48 -28.86
C ARG A 5 -0.45 21.14 -28.01
N ARG A 6 -1.18 22.15 -27.51
CA ARG A 6 -2.42 21.95 -26.77
C ARG A 6 -3.53 21.34 -27.63
N ALA A 7 -3.75 21.82 -28.85
CA ALA A 7 -4.78 21.29 -29.75
C ALA A 7 -4.54 19.80 -30.08
N MET A 8 -3.28 19.42 -30.34
CA MET A 8 -2.93 18.03 -30.63
C MET A 8 -3.00 17.14 -29.38
N LEU A 9 -2.71 17.68 -28.20
CA LEU A 9 -2.90 16.99 -26.93
C LEU A 9 -4.37 16.73 -26.61
N GLU A 10 -5.25 17.70 -26.85
CA GLU A 10 -6.70 17.55 -26.69
C GLU A 10 -7.29 16.51 -27.68
N MET A 11 -6.64 16.33 -28.84
CA MET A 11 -7.01 15.28 -29.80
C MET A 11 -6.41 13.90 -29.49
N GLY A 12 -5.52 13.77 -28.50
CA GLY A 12 -4.82 12.51 -28.19
C GLY A 12 -3.71 12.17 -29.18
N LEU A 13 -3.15 13.17 -29.87
CA LEU A 13 -2.12 13.00 -30.89
C LEU A 13 -0.84 13.77 -30.55
N ALA A 14 -0.60 13.98 -29.25
CA ALA A 14 0.59 14.68 -28.76
C ALA A 14 1.90 14.00 -29.21
N THR A 15 1.90 12.67 -29.37
CA THR A 15 3.07 11.89 -29.81
C THR A 15 3.53 12.34 -31.20
N CYS A 16 2.59 12.60 -32.11
CA CYS A 16 2.89 13.08 -33.46
C CYS A 16 3.57 14.46 -33.45
N CYS A 17 3.25 15.32 -32.49
CA CYS A 17 3.94 16.60 -32.33
C CYS A 17 5.39 16.44 -31.91
N VAL A 18 5.68 15.50 -30.99
CA VAL A 18 7.05 15.24 -30.53
C VAL A 18 7.90 14.68 -31.68
N LEU A 19 7.32 13.81 -32.51
CA LEU A 19 8.01 13.23 -33.68
C LEU A 19 8.29 14.22 -34.81
N CYS A 20 7.52 15.31 -34.91
CA CYS A 20 7.64 16.29 -35.98
C CYS A 20 8.88 17.20 -35.84
N ASP A 21 9.45 17.29 -34.63
CA ASP A 21 10.61 18.14 -34.25
C ASP A 21 10.45 19.64 -34.64
N ALA A 22 9.22 20.09 -34.87
CA ALA A 22 8.94 21.48 -35.19
C ALA A 22 8.93 22.34 -33.90
N PRO A 23 9.44 23.59 -33.97
CA PRO A 23 9.38 24.51 -32.85
C PRO A 23 7.92 24.79 -32.46
N ASP A 24 7.65 24.93 -31.16
CA ASP A 24 6.32 25.15 -30.60
C ASP A 24 5.86 26.61 -30.74
N GLU A 25 5.87 27.12 -31.97
CA GLU A 25 5.49 28.49 -32.31
C GLU A 25 4.06 28.56 -32.83
N ALA A 26 3.26 29.47 -32.25
CA ALA A 26 1.90 29.70 -32.69
C ALA A 26 1.89 30.25 -34.14
N GLY A 27 1.19 29.55 -35.04
CA GLY A 27 1.00 29.99 -36.42
C GLY A 27 1.93 29.39 -37.47
N SER A 28 2.82 28.45 -37.11
CA SER A 28 3.65 27.76 -38.10
C SER A 28 2.79 27.03 -39.15
N ASN A 29 3.12 27.16 -40.44
CA ASN A 29 2.37 26.52 -41.53
C ASN A 29 2.37 24.99 -41.39
N ARG A 30 3.53 24.42 -41.04
CA ARG A 30 3.70 22.97 -40.86
C ARG A 30 2.77 22.42 -39.78
N CYS A 31 2.68 23.06 -38.61
CA CYS A 31 1.78 22.59 -37.57
C CYS A 31 0.30 22.75 -37.94
N ARG A 32 -0.06 23.79 -38.71
CA ARG A 32 -1.44 23.94 -39.24
C ARG A 32 -1.81 22.80 -40.18
N GLU A 33 -0.91 22.40 -41.07
CA GLU A 33 -1.12 21.26 -41.98
C GLU A 33 -1.23 19.93 -41.22
N CYS A 34 -0.35 19.69 -40.23
CA CYS A 34 -0.44 18.51 -39.37
C CYS A 34 -1.77 18.45 -38.61
N ILE A 35 -2.20 19.56 -38.01
CA ILE A 35 -3.50 19.61 -37.29
C ILE A 35 -4.66 19.35 -38.25
N ALA A 36 -4.66 19.97 -39.43
CA ALA A 36 -5.71 19.81 -40.43
C ALA A 36 -5.81 18.37 -40.94
N THR A 37 -4.66 17.74 -41.24
CA THR A 37 -4.61 16.35 -41.70
C THR A 37 -5.12 15.38 -40.64
N HIS A 38 -4.65 15.50 -39.39
CA HIS A 38 -5.12 14.65 -38.29
C HIS A 38 -6.60 14.84 -37.99
N LYS A 39 -7.10 16.08 -38.03
CA LYS A 39 -8.53 16.37 -37.89
C LYS A 39 -9.34 15.67 -38.99
N GLY A 40 -8.90 15.79 -40.25
CA GLY A 40 -9.57 15.15 -41.38
C GLY A 40 -9.57 13.61 -41.31
N VAL A 41 -8.48 12.99 -40.82
CA VAL A 41 -8.46 11.53 -40.59
C VAL A 41 -9.48 11.14 -39.52
N ARG A 42 -9.57 11.88 -38.41
CA ARG A 42 -10.51 11.59 -37.33
C ARG A 42 -11.97 11.73 -37.79
N GLU A 43 -12.26 12.74 -38.60
CA GLU A 43 -13.58 12.93 -39.23
C GLU A 43 -13.93 11.74 -40.12
N ARG A 44 -13.03 11.33 -41.03
CA ARG A 44 -13.25 10.15 -41.88
C ARG A 44 -13.47 8.86 -41.09
N VAL A 45 -12.71 8.65 -40.00
CA VAL A 45 -12.89 7.46 -39.14
C VAL A 45 -14.24 7.50 -38.43
N SER A 46 -14.76 8.68 -38.11
CA SER A 46 -16.10 8.83 -37.52
C SER A 46 -17.24 8.56 -38.50
N GLU A 47 -17.00 8.76 -39.80
CA GLU A 47 -17.95 8.46 -40.88
C GLU A 47 -17.98 6.96 -41.25
N LEU A 48 -16.98 6.18 -40.83
CA LEU A 48 -16.95 4.75 -41.10
C LEU A 48 -18.08 4.00 -40.37
N PRO A 49 -18.62 2.92 -40.98
CA PRO A 49 -19.61 2.08 -40.31
C PRO A 49 -19.07 1.55 -38.97
N ALA A 50 -19.83 1.71 -37.89
CA ALA A 50 -19.38 1.39 -36.53
C ALA A 50 -18.99 -0.08 -36.32
N GLN A 51 -19.57 -1.00 -37.09
CA GLN A 51 -19.28 -2.44 -37.03
C GLN A 51 -18.16 -2.87 -37.99
N SER A 52 -17.59 -1.95 -38.78
CA SER A 52 -16.47 -2.29 -39.66
C SER A 52 -15.20 -2.52 -38.83
N LEU A 53 -14.44 -3.56 -39.20
CA LEU A 53 -13.14 -3.85 -38.60
C LEU A 53 -12.20 -2.63 -38.69
N VAL A 54 -12.26 -1.89 -39.80
CA VAL A 54 -11.48 -0.67 -39.99
C VAL A 54 -11.85 0.41 -38.98
N SER A 55 -13.14 0.61 -38.68
CA SER A 55 -13.57 1.59 -37.65
C SER A 55 -13.11 1.18 -36.26
N GLN A 56 -13.23 -0.11 -35.92
CA GLN A 56 -12.80 -0.62 -34.62
C GLN A 56 -11.29 -0.47 -34.43
N TRP A 57 -10.50 -0.95 -35.39
CA TRP A 57 -9.04 -0.88 -35.34
C TRP A 57 -8.54 0.57 -35.34
N SER A 58 -9.16 1.46 -36.13
CA SER A 58 -8.80 2.88 -36.12
C SER A 58 -9.03 3.52 -34.74
N LYS A 59 -10.14 3.20 -34.07
CA LYS A 59 -10.45 3.73 -32.73
C LYS A 59 -9.47 3.21 -31.69
N GLU A 60 -9.13 1.94 -31.75
CA GLU A 60 -8.15 1.30 -30.87
C GLU A 60 -6.77 1.96 -31.03
N LEU A 61 -6.33 2.16 -32.28
CA LEU A 61 -5.08 2.86 -32.58
C LEU A 61 -5.07 4.29 -32.03
N PHE A 62 -6.17 5.04 -32.15
CA PHE A 62 -6.27 6.37 -31.56
C PHE A 62 -6.25 6.36 -30.03
N GLN A 63 -6.84 5.35 -29.38
CA GLN A 63 -6.79 5.20 -27.93
C GLN A 63 -5.37 4.89 -27.44
N MET A 64 -4.67 4.00 -28.15
CA MET A 64 -3.26 3.69 -27.90
C MET A 64 -2.38 4.93 -28.03
N LEU A 65 -2.51 5.70 -29.11
CA LEU A 65 -1.76 6.94 -29.32
C LEU A 65 -2.08 8.04 -28.30
N ALA A 66 -3.32 8.10 -27.82
CA ALA A 66 -3.74 9.09 -26.83
C ALA A 66 -3.17 8.81 -25.43
N ARG A 67 -2.98 7.54 -25.08
CA ARG A 67 -2.46 7.11 -23.76
C ARG A 67 -1.48 5.95 -23.91
N PRO A 68 -0.29 6.14 -24.51
CA PRO A 68 0.63 5.04 -24.79
C PRO A 68 1.04 4.27 -23.53
N SER A 69 1.19 4.95 -22.40
CA SER A 69 1.57 4.32 -21.13
C SER A 69 0.57 3.30 -20.59
N ALA A 70 -0.68 3.31 -21.05
CA ALA A 70 -1.68 2.31 -20.67
C ALA A 70 -1.55 1.00 -21.46
N TYR A 71 -0.78 1.00 -22.54
CA TYR A 71 -0.68 -0.10 -23.51
C TYR A 71 0.77 -0.60 -23.70
N GLU A 72 1.67 -0.31 -22.75
CA GLU A 72 3.07 -0.76 -22.79
C GLU A 72 3.21 -2.29 -22.78
N HIS A 73 2.20 -2.97 -22.25
CA HIS A 73 2.15 -4.43 -22.14
C HIS A 73 1.37 -5.11 -23.28
N ASP A 74 0.99 -4.38 -24.33
CA ASP A 74 0.35 -5.00 -25.50
C ASP A 74 1.33 -5.91 -26.25
N ASP A 75 0.89 -7.12 -26.61
CA ASP A 75 1.74 -8.14 -27.25
C ASP A 75 2.32 -7.67 -28.60
N THR A 76 1.63 -6.79 -29.31
CA THR A 76 2.01 -6.37 -30.66
C THR A 76 2.53 -4.94 -30.74
N HIS A 77 1.95 -4.03 -29.96
CA HIS A 77 2.27 -2.60 -29.98
C HIS A 77 3.06 -2.15 -28.75
N GLY A 78 3.27 -3.00 -27.74
CA GLY A 78 3.85 -2.62 -26.45
C GLY A 78 5.23 -1.96 -26.55
N GLU A 79 6.10 -2.45 -27.43
CA GLU A 79 7.42 -1.85 -27.69
C GLU A 79 7.29 -0.40 -28.18
N TRP A 80 6.36 -0.15 -29.11
CA TRP A 80 6.09 1.19 -29.64
C TRP A 80 5.40 2.09 -28.63
N MET A 81 4.46 1.55 -27.86
CA MET A 81 3.75 2.27 -26.82
C MET A 81 4.70 2.74 -25.71
N THR A 82 5.66 1.89 -25.34
CA THR A 82 6.75 2.24 -24.40
C THR A 82 7.59 3.39 -24.96
N ALA A 83 8.01 3.32 -26.23
CA ALA A 83 8.78 4.39 -26.87
C ALA A 83 8.00 5.71 -26.93
N TYR A 84 6.71 5.66 -27.26
CA TYR A 84 5.84 6.83 -27.32
C TYR A 84 5.57 7.44 -25.94
N ALA A 85 5.37 6.61 -24.91
CA ALA A 85 5.24 7.07 -23.53
C ALA A 85 6.51 7.83 -23.10
N GLN A 86 7.69 7.26 -23.37
CA GLN A 86 8.98 7.91 -23.08
C GLN A 86 9.12 9.25 -23.82
N LEU A 87 8.72 9.33 -25.08
CA LEU A 87 8.75 10.59 -25.85
C LEU A 87 7.82 11.65 -25.24
N LEU A 88 6.60 11.27 -24.80
CA LEU A 88 5.62 12.18 -24.21
C LEU A 88 6.01 12.67 -22.82
N HIS A 89 6.56 11.80 -21.98
CA HIS A 89 7.12 12.17 -20.67
C HIS A 89 8.41 13.00 -20.80
N GLY A 90 8.86 13.21 -22.04
CA GLY A 90 10.16 13.77 -22.39
C GLY A 90 11.25 12.73 -22.20
N GLN A 91 12.39 12.90 -22.87
CA GLN A 91 13.62 12.37 -22.29
C GLN A 91 13.67 12.97 -20.89
N SER A 92 13.32 12.19 -19.85
CA SER A 92 13.65 12.55 -18.49
C SER A 92 15.12 12.92 -18.61
N LYS A 93 15.48 14.19 -18.41
CA LYS A 93 16.89 14.58 -18.38
C LYS A 93 17.51 13.52 -17.50
N LYS A 94 18.39 12.68 -18.08
CA LYS A 94 19.01 11.59 -17.31
C LYS A 94 19.39 12.24 -15.99
N PRO A 95 18.82 11.80 -14.85
CA PRO A 95 19.04 12.50 -13.61
C PRO A 95 20.55 12.65 -13.52
N ARG A 96 21.02 13.91 -13.44
CA ARG A 96 22.46 14.19 -13.37
C ARG A 96 22.97 13.29 -12.26
N ALA A 97 24.07 12.57 -12.52
CA ALA A 97 24.66 11.70 -11.53
C ALA A 97 24.81 12.50 -10.23
N THR A 98 24.16 12.02 -9.16
CA THR A 98 24.18 12.65 -7.85
C THR A 98 25.64 12.81 -7.44
N THR A 99 26.10 14.05 -7.28
CA THR A 99 27.46 14.30 -6.84
C THR A 99 27.55 14.21 -5.32
N GLN A 100 28.77 14.10 -4.79
CA GLN A 100 29.00 14.14 -3.35
C GLN A 100 28.51 15.46 -2.73
N GLU A 101 28.54 16.56 -3.48
CA GLU A 101 28.02 17.87 -3.07
C GLU A 101 26.50 17.84 -2.89
N ASP A 102 25.76 17.19 -3.80
CA ASP A 102 24.31 17.04 -3.69
C ASP A 102 23.92 16.26 -2.42
N VAL A 103 24.70 15.21 -2.11
CA VAL A 103 24.52 14.41 -0.89
C VAL A 103 24.80 15.25 0.35
N ALA A 104 25.90 16.01 0.37
CA ALA A 104 26.23 16.89 1.50
C ALA A 104 25.14 17.94 1.74
N ALA A 105 24.65 18.59 0.68
CA ALA A 105 23.56 19.56 0.75
C ALA A 105 22.27 18.93 1.29
N ALA A 106 21.94 17.69 0.88
CA ALA A 106 20.78 16.97 1.40
C ALA A 106 20.90 16.67 2.91
N PHE A 107 22.10 16.31 3.39
CA PHE A 107 22.36 16.11 4.82
C PHE A 107 22.28 17.40 5.62
N GLU A 108 22.79 18.51 5.09
CA GLU A 108 22.68 19.83 5.74
C GLU A 108 21.22 20.28 5.84
N ALA A 109 20.45 20.16 4.76
CA ALA A 109 19.02 20.44 4.75
C ALA A 109 18.26 19.56 5.76
N ALA A 110 18.61 18.27 5.85
CA ALA A 110 18.01 17.35 6.80
C ALA A 110 18.37 17.67 8.26
N ARG A 111 19.58 18.19 8.54
CA ARG A 111 20.01 18.65 9.87
C ARG A 111 19.28 19.92 10.30
N GLN A 112 19.06 20.85 9.38
CA GLN A 112 18.31 22.08 9.67
C GLN A 112 16.81 21.81 9.87
N LYS A 113 16.29 20.73 9.28
CA LYS A 113 14.90 20.33 9.46
C LYS A 113 14.71 19.71 10.85
N LYS A 114 14.28 20.51 11.83
CA LYS A 114 13.88 20.03 13.16
C LYS A 114 12.81 18.95 13.02
N ARG A 115 13.16 17.69 13.31
CA ARG A 115 12.19 16.58 13.34
C ARG A 115 11.36 16.70 14.61
N MET A 116 10.21 17.35 14.49
CA MET A 116 9.17 17.31 15.51
C MET A 116 8.60 15.88 15.54
N ASN A 117 8.89 15.12 16.59
CA ASN A 117 8.27 13.81 16.77
C ASN A 117 6.94 14.04 17.50
N THR A 118 5.84 14.05 16.73
CA THR A 118 4.49 14.34 17.23
C THR A 118 4.09 13.45 18.40
N LEU A 119 4.45 12.17 18.37
CA LEU A 119 4.20 11.25 19.49
C LEU A 119 5.00 11.64 20.73
N ARG A 120 6.29 11.99 20.58
CA ARG A 120 7.14 12.43 21.71
C ARG A 120 6.67 13.75 22.30
N GLU A 121 6.11 14.64 21.49
CA GLU A 121 5.63 15.94 21.94
C GLU A 121 4.25 15.86 22.60
N MET A 122 3.34 15.01 22.11
CA MET A 122 2.03 14.80 22.72
C MET A 122 2.06 13.89 23.95
N ALA A 123 2.91 12.85 23.95
CA ALA A 123 2.95 11.86 25.03
C ALA A 123 3.74 12.34 26.25
N ASN A 124 4.78 13.16 26.07
CA ASN A 124 5.54 13.71 27.18
C ASN A 124 5.12 15.16 27.46
N GLN A 125 4.10 15.32 28.29
CA GLN A 125 3.60 16.60 28.83
C GLN A 125 4.24 16.95 30.18
N SER A 126 5.34 16.28 30.56
CA SER A 126 6.04 16.58 31.81
C SER A 126 6.54 18.02 31.81
N LYS A 127 6.28 18.73 32.90
CA LYS A 127 6.81 20.09 33.14
C LYS A 127 8.34 20.10 33.20
N TRP A 128 8.96 18.96 33.48
CA TRP A 128 10.40 18.79 33.60
C TRP A 128 11.05 18.13 32.36
N LYS A 129 10.37 18.19 31.21
CA LYS A 129 10.85 17.58 29.95
C LYS A 129 12.14 18.22 29.44
N ASP A 130 12.21 19.55 29.50
CA ASP A 130 13.30 20.35 28.92
C ASP A 130 14.08 21.14 29.99
N SER A 131 13.69 21.05 31.26
CA SER A 131 14.34 21.73 32.39
C SER A 131 14.24 20.89 33.65
N GLU A 132 15.31 20.89 34.44
CA GLU A 132 15.33 20.22 35.75
C GLU A 132 14.32 20.87 36.73
N PRO A 133 13.73 20.11 37.67
CA PRO A 133 12.88 20.65 38.71
C PRO A 133 13.62 21.67 39.58
N THR A 134 12.90 22.68 40.07
CA THR A 134 13.47 23.65 41.02
C THR A 134 13.59 23.00 42.41
N GLU A 135 14.56 23.44 43.21
CA GLU A 135 14.80 22.89 44.57
C GLU A 135 13.56 22.93 45.49
N LYS A 136 12.68 23.92 45.31
CA LYS A 136 11.39 24.00 46.01
C LYS A 136 10.42 22.90 45.57
N GLU A 137 10.32 22.66 44.26
CA GLU A 137 9.46 21.60 43.69
C GLU A 137 9.93 20.22 44.14
N LEU A 138 11.25 20.01 44.27
CA LEU A 138 11.81 18.78 44.80
C LEU A 138 11.43 18.54 46.27
N GLN A 139 11.43 19.60 47.10
CA GLN A 139 11.02 19.49 48.50
C GLN A 139 9.52 19.17 48.63
N ASP A 140 8.68 19.80 47.82
CA ASP A 140 7.24 19.52 47.80
C ASP A 140 6.97 18.07 47.35
N LEU A 141 7.63 17.62 46.27
CA LEU A 141 7.50 16.25 45.77
C LEU A 141 7.98 15.22 46.80
N SER A 142 9.05 15.54 47.54
CA SER A 142 9.58 14.67 48.59
C SER A 142 8.61 14.50 49.75
N GLN A 143 7.72 15.46 50.01
CA GLN A 143 6.70 15.36 51.06
C GLN A 143 5.48 14.55 50.61
N GLU A 144 5.19 14.54 49.30
CA GLU A 144 4.11 13.75 48.71
C GLU A 144 4.47 12.25 48.56
N LEU A 145 5.76 11.92 48.59
CA LEU A 145 6.21 10.53 48.52
C LEU A 145 5.83 9.78 49.81
N PRO A 146 5.16 8.62 49.71
CA PRO A 146 4.84 7.82 50.88
C PRO A 146 6.13 7.35 51.56
N THR A 147 6.23 7.59 52.86
CA THR A 147 7.35 7.13 53.71
C THR A 147 7.30 5.63 54.01
N ASP A 148 6.15 5.02 53.77
CA ASP A 148 5.83 3.67 54.22
C ASP A 148 5.86 2.65 53.07
N ILE A 149 6.74 2.87 52.09
CA ILE A 149 6.95 1.91 51.01
C ILE A 149 7.71 0.71 51.59
N VAL A 150 6.98 -0.31 52.02
CA VAL A 150 7.55 -1.62 52.29
C VAL A 150 8.05 -2.18 50.97
N ASP A 151 9.38 -2.25 50.82
CA ASP A 151 10.00 -2.84 49.66
C ASP A 151 9.59 -4.32 49.55
N LYS A 152 8.70 -4.63 48.61
CA LYS A 152 8.25 -5.99 48.30
C LYS A 152 9.21 -6.70 47.33
N SER A 153 10.24 -6.00 46.83
CA SER A 153 11.23 -6.62 45.98
C SER A 153 12.10 -7.55 46.83
N GLY A 154 11.92 -8.86 46.64
CA GLY A 154 12.59 -9.89 47.44
C GLY A 154 11.65 -10.82 48.21
N ILE A 155 10.33 -10.61 48.18
CA ILE A 155 9.38 -11.64 48.62
C ILE A 155 9.49 -12.82 47.66
N ARG A 156 10.15 -13.90 48.08
CA ARG A 156 10.16 -15.16 47.33
C ARG A 156 8.70 -15.61 47.11
N THR A 157 8.32 -15.80 45.85
CA THR A 157 7.07 -16.48 45.53
C THR A 157 7.13 -17.88 46.14
N VAL A 158 6.17 -18.23 46.98
CA VAL A 158 6.08 -19.56 47.58
C VAL A 158 5.46 -20.48 46.53
N PRO A 159 6.21 -21.42 45.91
CA PRO A 159 5.72 -22.21 44.78
C PRO A 159 4.59 -23.18 45.16
N SER A 160 4.34 -23.39 46.45
CA SER A 160 3.32 -24.31 46.96
C SER A 160 1.91 -23.73 47.02
N LYS A 161 1.68 -22.53 46.48
CA LYS A 161 0.33 -21.99 46.31
C LYS A 161 -0.18 -22.38 44.94
N GLU A 162 -1.30 -23.10 44.93
CA GLU A 162 -2.00 -23.48 43.71
C GLU A 162 -2.37 -22.22 42.91
N ILE A 163 -1.92 -22.18 41.67
CA ILE A 163 -2.18 -21.05 40.77
C ILE A 163 -3.56 -21.25 40.19
N THR A 164 -4.50 -20.37 40.53
CA THR A 164 -5.85 -20.39 39.97
C THR A 164 -5.79 -20.33 38.44
N GLN A 165 -6.44 -21.27 37.77
CA GLN A 165 -6.50 -21.28 36.31
C GLN A 165 -7.17 -19.99 35.81
N VAL A 166 -6.44 -19.25 34.98
CA VAL A 166 -6.94 -18.00 34.40
C VAL A 166 -7.80 -18.34 33.19
N ASP A 167 -9.00 -17.76 33.11
CA ASP A 167 -9.85 -17.87 31.93
C ASP A 167 -9.18 -17.21 30.73
N ARG A 168 -8.97 -17.98 29.66
CA ARG A 168 -8.31 -17.55 28.42
C ARG A 168 -9.29 -17.38 27.26
N SER A 169 -10.60 -17.54 27.51
CA SER A 169 -11.65 -17.48 26.49
C SER A 169 -11.68 -16.14 25.73
N GLU A 170 -11.33 -15.03 26.39
CA GLU A 170 -11.37 -13.69 25.80
C GLU A 170 -10.13 -13.29 25.01
N ARG A 171 -9.09 -14.14 24.90
CA ARG A 171 -7.85 -13.77 24.19
C ARG A 171 -8.13 -13.62 22.68
N PRO A 172 -8.18 -12.39 22.13
CA PRO A 172 -8.49 -12.19 20.73
C PRO A 172 -7.24 -12.59 19.92
N GLY A 173 -7.33 -13.73 19.23
CA GLY A 173 -6.22 -14.30 18.47
C GLY A 173 -6.15 -15.84 18.51
N GLU A 174 -6.81 -16.48 19.48
CA GLU A 174 -6.96 -17.94 19.54
C GLU A 174 -8.41 -18.36 19.29
N ASP A 175 -9.08 -17.76 18.30
CA ASP A 175 -10.37 -18.31 17.83
C ASP A 175 -10.10 -19.60 17.03
N HIS A 176 -10.11 -20.70 17.77
CA HIS A 176 -9.89 -22.03 17.27
C HIS A 176 -10.96 -22.49 16.27
N GLU A 177 -12.19 -22.00 16.40
CA GLU A 177 -13.29 -22.36 15.52
C GLU A 177 -13.18 -21.60 14.20
N LEU A 178 -12.89 -20.30 14.25
CA LEU A 178 -12.62 -19.50 13.06
C LEU A 178 -11.38 -20.00 12.32
N THR A 179 -10.31 -20.35 13.05
CA THR A 179 -9.09 -20.92 12.45
C THR A 179 -9.39 -22.24 11.74
N ALA A 180 -10.20 -23.12 12.35
CA ALA A 180 -10.61 -24.38 11.73
C ALA A 180 -11.46 -24.14 10.47
N ARG A 181 -12.40 -23.18 10.50
CA ARG A 181 -13.22 -22.80 9.34
C ARG A 181 -12.38 -22.24 8.19
N VAL A 182 -11.42 -21.37 8.48
CA VAL A 182 -10.52 -20.79 7.45
C VAL A 182 -9.63 -21.85 6.82
N GLN A 183 -9.10 -22.78 7.61
CA GLN A 183 -8.31 -23.90 7.08
C GLN A 183 -9.17 -24.88 6.26
N ALA A 184 -10.40 -25.16 6.72
CA ALA A 184 -11.34 -26.02 6.01
C ALA A 184 -11.80 -25.39 4.68
N SER A 185 -12.08 -24.08 4.66
CA SER A 185 -12.46 -23.36 3.44
C SER A 185 -11.31 -23.29 2.44
N ALA A 186 -10.08 -23.04 2.91
CA ALA A 186 -8.88 -23.10 2.07
C ALA A 186 -8.65 -24.49 1.46
N SER A 187 -8.96 -25.56 2.19
CA SER A 187 -8.80 -26.95 1.72
C SER A 187 -9.93 -27.43 0.80
N ASN A 188 -11.02 -26.67 0.67
CA ASN A 188 -12.22 -27.00 -0.10
C ASN A 188 -12.53 -25.93 -1.17
N GLN A 189 -11.52 -25.19 -1.65
CA GLN A 189 -11.73 -24.14 -2.66
C GLN A 189 -12.22 -24.71 -4.00
N ASP A 190 -11.77 -25.91 -4.37
CA ASP A 190 -12.02 -26.55 -5.66
C ASP A 190 -13.31 -27.40 -5.70
N THR A 191 -14.03 -27.54 -4.58
CA THR A 191 -15.29 -28.29 -4.52
C THR A 191 -16.46 -27.51 -5.14
N PRO A 192 -17.50 -28.18 -5.68
CA PRO A 192 -18.70 -27.50 -6.18
C PRO A 192 -19.37 -26.65 -5.10
N ASP A 193 -19.86 -25.46 -5.45
CA ASP A 193 -20.39 -24.46 -4.51
C ASP A 193 -21.49 -25.02 -3.59
N ASP A 194 -22.36 -25.88 -4.14
CA ASP A 194 -23.46 -26.51 -3.40
C ASP A 194 -23.01 -27.47 -2.29
N LEU A 195 -21.76 -27.94 -2.32
CA LEU A 195 -21.18 -28.88 -1.35
C LEU A 195 -20.11 -28.25 -0.46
N LYS A 196 -19.64 -27.04 -0.76
CA LYS A 196 -18.55 -26.38 -0.03
C LYS A 196 -18.89 -26.23 1.45
N ASP A 197 -20.07 -25.70 1.75
CA ASP A 197 -20.48 -25.42 3.13
C ASP A 197 -20.58 -26.71 3.95
N LEU A 198 -21.18 -27.77 3.39
CA LEU A 198 -21.27 -29.08 4.03
C LEU A 198 -19.89 -29.69 4.30
N MET A 199 -18.95 -29.56 3.36
CA MET A 199 -17.59 -30.08 3.52
C MET A 199 -16.75 -29.28 4.52
N VAL A 200 -16.99 -27.96 4.62
CA VAL A 200 -16.36 -27.11 5.63
C VAL A 200 -16.86 -27.50 7.02
N ASP A 201 -18.17 -27.65 7.20
CA ASP A 201 -18.77 -28.01 8.49
C ASP A 201 -18.34 -29.40 8.98
N LEU A 202 -18.24 -30.38 8.07
CA LEU A 202 -17.73 -31.71 8.40
C LEU A 202 -16.28 -31.66 8.92
N LYS A 203 -15.39 -30.94 8.22
CA LYS A 203 -13.98 -30.81 8.64
C LYS A 203 -13.82 -30.06 9.96
N VAL A 204 -14.66 -29.05 10.21
CA VAL A 204 -14.69 -28.33 11.50
C VAL A 204 -15.17 -29.27 12.61
N GLY A 205 -16.18 -30.10 12.34
CA GLY A 205 -16.68 -31.13 13.24
C GLY A 205 -15.61 -32.17 13.62
N GLU A 206 -14.86 -32.67 12.63
CA GLU A 206 -13.74 -33.59 12.86
C GLU A 206 -12.67 -32.96 13.76
N LYS A 207 -12.26 -31.72 13.48
CA LYS A 207 -11.27 -31.01 14.29
C LYS A 207 -11.76 -30.76 15.73
N ARG A 208 -13.06 -30.55 15.92
CA ARG A 208 -13.67 -30.43 17.25
C ARG A 208 -13.65 -31.76 17.99
N ALA A 209 -13.93 -32.86 17.31
CA ALA A 209 -13.89 -34.21 17.89
C ALA A 209 -12.47 -34.63 18.28
N GLU A 210 -11.48 -34.40 17.41
CA GLU A 210 -10.07 -34.64 17.70
C GLU A 210 -9.64 -33.89 18.98
N ARG A 211 -9.95 -32.60 19.08
CA ARG A 211 -9.61 -31.79 20.28
C ARG A 211 -10.25 -32.33 21.55
N LYS A 212 -11.49 -32.81 21.46
CA LYS A 212 -12.16 -33.43 22.61
C LYS A 212 -11.41 -34.68 23.06
N GLN A 213 -11.03 -35.55 22.11
CA GLN A 213 -10.23 -36.75 22.42
C GLN A 213 -8.88 -36.38 23.06
N TRP A 214 -8.18 -35.37 22.52
CA TRP A 214 -6.93 -34.89 23.12
C TRP A 214 -7.13 -34.34 24.53
N LYS A 215 -8.24 -33.64 24.78
CA LYS A 215 -8.57 -33.16 26.12
C LYS A 215 -8.83 -34.33 27.07
N ASP A 216 -9.65 -35.29 26.67
CA ASP A 216 -9.96 -36.47 27.48
C ASP A 216 -8.67 -37.25 27.84
N ILE A 217 -7.74 -37.42 26.88
CA ILE A 217 -6.43 -38.05 27.14
C ILE A 217 -5.58 -37.24 28.12
N VAL A 218 -5.58 -35.91 28.00
CA VAL A 218 -4.80 -35.04 28.90
C VAL A 218 -5.38 -35.07 30.32
N ASP A 219 -6.72 -35.07 30.44
CA ASP A 219 -7.42 -35.16 31.72
C ASP A 219 -7.13 -36.54 32.37
N ASP A 220 -7.19 -37.65 31.62
CA ASP A 220 -6.83 -39.00 32.10
C ASP A 220 -5.37 -39.09 32.60
N VAL A 221 -4.44 -38.43 31.90
CA VAL A 221 -3.03 -38.37 32.30
C VAL A 221 -2.86 -37.50 33.55
N GLY A 222 -3.64 -36.42 33.68
CA GLY A 222 -3.69 -35.61 34.90
C GLY A 222 -4.10 -36.43 36.12
N GLU A 223 -5.16 -37.23 35.99
CA GLU A 223 -5.63 -38.13 37.07
C GLU A 223 -4.61 -39.20 37.47
N LEU A 224 -3.67 -39.55 36.59
CA LEU A 224 -2.57 -40.49 36.89
C LEU A 224 -1.44 -39.85 37.71
N PHE A 225 -1.32 -38.53 37.70
CA PHE A 225 -0.26 -37.79 38.39
C PHE A 225 -0.71 -37.13 39.70
N ASP A 226 -2.02 -37.11 39.97
CA ASP A 226 -2.63 -36.75 41.27
C ASP A 226 -2.79 -37.97 42.19
#